data_AF-A0A662J639-F1
#
_entry.id   AF-A0A662J639-F1
#
_cell.length_a   1.000
_cell.length_b   1.000
_cell.length_c   1.000
_cell.angle_alpha   90.00
_cell.angle_beta   90.00
_cell.angle_gamma   90.00
#
_symmetry.space_group_name_H-M   'P 1'
#
loop_
_entity.id
_entity.type
_entity.pdbx_description
1 polymer ?
#
loop_
_entity_poly.entity_id
_entity_poly.type
_entity_poly.pdbx_seq_one_letter_code
_entity_poly.pdbx_strand_id
1 'polypeptide(L)'
;YRGFAGWVFSPYISFGGNSGMVSATKVALLTGTRPIDYYKALSIGFMVSLALGFLYMDFFWRLAPIPSTVYPFTLIYWPTFMMNDALFATRQVVIRSSIVCGGAVTAAVAACLGAVLSKVGIPFSPVAFITGFFLLPPSLITTFLGSLIGNYAMSRVMGRERWNEVRGIIVAGYFVGSSLVIGMGLSITLLARSTWIWPW
;
A
#
# COMPACT_ATOMS: atom_id res chain seq x y z
N TYR A 1 1.43 22.21 22.80
CA TYR A 1 2.59 21.42 22.34
C TYR A 1 3.69 22.37 21.88
N ARG A 2 4.95 22.16 22.33
CA ARG A 2 6.13 22.92 21.86
C ARG A 2 7.03 21.97 21.05
N GLY A 3 7.57 22.45 19.93
CA GLY A 3 8.51 21.69 19.10
C GLY A 3 7.88 20.63 18.19
N PHE A 4 8.70 19.70 17.71
CA PHE A 4 8.34 18.65 16.75
C PHE A 4 7.17 17.77 17.23
N ALA A 5 7.04 17.53 18.54
CA ALA A 5 5.96 16.73 19.12
C ALA A 5 4.54 17.29 18.85
N GLY A 6 4.40 18.59 18.56
CA GLY A 6 3.12 19.17 18.13
C GLY A 6 2.80 18.97 16.64
N TRP A 7 3.81 18.58 15.84
CA TRP A 7 3.68 18.27 14.41
C TRP A 7 3.52 16.78 14.14
N VAL A 8 4.00 15.90 15.04
CA VAL A 8 3.77 14.44 15.00
C VAL A 8 2.36 14.11 15.52
N PHE A 9 1.36 14.87 15.06
CA PHE A 9 -0.04 14.56 15.23
C PHE A 9 -0.71 14.86 13.90
N SER A 10 -0.94 13.79 13.13
CA SER A 10 -1.70 13.90 11.89
C SER A 10 -3.17 13.61 12.24
N PRO A 11 -4.09 14.58 12.13
CA PRO A 11 -5.51 14.27 12.28
C PRO A 11 -5.86 13.18 11.26
N TYR A 12 -6.50 12.11 11.72
CA TYR A 12 -6.87 11.00 10.84
C TYR A 12 -7.94 11.46 9.85
N ILE A 13 -7.50 11.93 8.70
CA ILE A 13 -8.35 12.23 7.55
C ILE A 13 -8.25 10.99 6.66
N SER A 14 -9.30 10.16 6.67
CA SER A 14 -9.36 8.93 5.87
C SER A 14 -9.38 9.27 4.38
N PHE A 15 -8.20 9.40 3.79
CA PHE A 15 -8.00 9.61 2.35
C PHE A 15 -8.22 8.27 1.62
N GLY A 16 -9.48 7.92 1.36
CA GLY A 16 -9.84 6.77 0.52
C GLY A 16 -9.78 5.40 1.20
N GLY A 17 -9.37 5.28 2.47
CA GLY A 17 -9.46 4.01 3.22
C GLY A 17 -10.89 3.45 3.26
N ASN A 18 -11.87 4.36 3.32
CA ASN A 18 -13.29 4.03 3.31
C ASN A 18 -13.75 3.38 2.00
N SER A 19 -13.20 3.77 0.83
CA SER A 19 -13.61 3.18 -0.44
C SER A 19 -13.17 1.73 -0.58
N GLY A 20 -11.99 1.39 -0.03
CA GLY A 20 -11.52 0.02 0.05
C GLY A 20 -12.46 -0.86 0.88
N MET A 21 -12.87 -0.38 2.05
CA MET A 21 -13.82 -1.09 2.91
C MET A 21 -15.18 -1.29 2.23
N VAL A 22 -15.74 -0.25 1.61
CA VAL A 22 -17.02 -0.34 0.88
C VAL A 22 -16.94 -1.32 -0.29
N SER A 23 -15.82 -1.32 -1.04
CA SER A 23 -15.60 -2.28 -2.12
C SER A 23 -15.52 -3.71 -1.58
N ALA A 24 -14.82 -3.94 -0.46
CA ALA A 24 -14.73 -5.25 0.16
C ALA A 24 -16.09 -5.73 0.70
N THR A 25 -16.90 -4.85 1.29
CA THR A 25 -18.27 -5.15 1.69
C THR A 25 -19.13 -5.57 0.51
N LYS A 26 -19.00 -4.88 -0.63
CA LYS A 26 -19.70 -5.26 -1.86
C LYS A 26 -19.26 -6.64 -2.36
N VAL A 27 -17.96 -6.93 -2.32
CA VAL A 27 -17.45 -8.26 -2.66
C VAL A 27 -18.03 -9.32 -1.72
N ALA A 28 -18.09 -9.05 -0.41
CA ALA A 28 -18.66 -9.97 0.57
C ALA A 28 -20.15 -10.29 0.26
N LEU A 29 -20.93 -9.27 -0.11
CA LEU A 29 -22.33 -9.45 -0.52
C LEU A 29 -22.45 -10.28 -1.81
N LEU A 30 -21.57 -10.03 -2.79
CA LEU A 30 -21.56 -10.76 -4.07
C LEU A 30 -21.16 -12.23 -3.90
N THR A 31 -20.35 -12.55 -2.89
CA THR A 31 -19.95 -13.94 -2.57
C THR A 31 -20.92 -14.63 -1.60
N GLY A 32 -22.04 -14.00 -1.25
CA GLY A 32 -23.02 -14.55 -0.30
C GLY A 32 -22.51 -14.61 1.14
N THR A 33 -21.41 -13.93 1.46
CA THR A 33 -20.87 -13.85 2.82
C THR A 33 -21.51 -12.69 3.58
N ARG A 34 -21.79 -12.88 4.87
CA ARG A 34 -22.37 -11.82 5.69
C ARG A 34 -21.29 -10.75 5.95
N PRO A 35 -21.53 -9.46 5.66
CA PRO A 35 -20.57 -8.39 5.90
C PRO A 35 -20.04 -8.36 7.35
N ILE A 36 -20.87 -8.72 8.32
CA ILE A 36 -20.46 -8.76 9.73
C ILE A 36 -19.36 -9.78 9.99
N ASP A 37 -19.34 -10.91 9.29
CA ASP A 37 -18.33 -11.94 9.47
C ASP A 37 -16.98 -11.48 8.91
N TYR A 38 -17.00 -10.71 7.82
CA TYR A 38 -15.81 -10.04 7.28
C TYR A 38 -15.21 -9.06 8.30
N TYR A 39 -16.02 -8.19 8.91
CA TYR A 39 -15.52 -7.24 9.91
C TYR A 39 -15.07 -7.90 11.22
N LYS A 40 -15.72 -9.00 11.62
CA LYS A 40 -15.25 -9.82 12.75
C LYS A 40 -13.87 -10.41 12.46
N ALA A 41 -13.67 -10.98 11.27
CA ALA A 41 -12.38 -11.52 10.85
C ALA A 41 -11.29 -10.44 10.82
N LEU A 42 -11.59 -9.25 10.28
CA LEU A 42 -10.67 -8.11 10.32
C LEU A 42 -10.30 -7.69 11.74
N SER A 43 -11.29 -7.60 12.63
CA SER A 43 -11.08 -7.16 14.01
C SER A 43 -10.24 -8.18 14.79
N ILE A 44 -10.56 -9.46 14.67
CA ILE A 44 -9.79 -10.55 15.29
C ILE A 44 -8.36 -10.56 14.73
N GLY A 45 -8.21 -10.48 13.40
CA GLY A 45 -6.91 -10.42 12.75
C GLY A 45 -6.06 -9.24 13.22
N PHE A 46 -6.67 -8.07 13.37
CA PHE A 46 -6.00 -6.88 13.91
C PHE A 46 -5.52 -7.11 15.36
N MET A 47 -6.38 -7.66 16.23
CA MET A 47 -6.00 -7.93 17.63
C MET A 47 -4.87 -8.96 17.74
N VAL A 48 -4.93 -10.03 16.94
CA VAL A 48 -3.87 -11.04 16.89
C VAL A 48 -2.58 -10.44 16.35
N SER A 49 -2.65 -9.65 15.27
CA SER A 49 -1.49 -8.97 14.69
C SER A 49 -0.87 -7.96 15.66
N LEU A 50 -1.68 -7.29 16.49
CA LEU A 50 -1.19 -6.34 17.49
C LEU A 50 -0.48 -7.08 18.64
N ALA A 51 -1.08 -8.17 19.15
CA ALA A 51 -0.47 -9.00 20.18
C ALA A 51 0.85 -9.62 19.72
N LEU A 52 0.86 -10.25 18.53
CA LEU A 52 2.08 -10.83 17.94
C LEU A 52 3.08 -9.74 17.52
N GLY A 53 2.61 -8.57 17.09
CA GLY A 53 3.45 -7.45 16.72
C GLY A 53 4.39 -7.00 17.85
N PHE A 54 3.88 -6.93 19.09
CA PHE A 54 4.71 -6.65 20.26
C PHE A 54 5.76 -7.72 20.52
N LEU A 55 5.38 -9.00 20.37
CA LEU A 55 6.31 -10.13 20.52
C LEU A 55 7.44 -10.06 19.47
N TYR A 56 7.09 -9.84 18.20
CA TYR A 56 8.09 -9.73 17.12
C TYR A 56 8.98 -8.50 17.30
N MET A 57 8.43 -7.39 17.79
CA MET A 57 9.23 -6.21 18.09
C MET A 57 10.31 -6.53 19.14
N ASP A 58 9.96 -7.19 20.24
CA ASP A 58 10.95 -7.61 21.25
C ASP A 58 12.04 -8.51 20.63
N PHE A 59 11.65 -9.48 19.79
CA PHE A 59 12.62 -10.34 19.10
C PHE A 59 13.57 -9.57 18.18
N PHE A 60 13.07 -8.57 17.44
CA PHE A 60 13.94 -7.77 16.58
C PHE A 60 14.94 -6.94 17.40
N TRP A 61 14.51 -6.33 18.50
CA TRP A 61 15.43 -5.57 19.36
C TRP A 61 16.50 -6.42 20.03
N ARG A 62 16.19 -7.69 20.34
CA ARG A 62 17.17 -8.65 20.86
C ARG A 62 18.15 -9.14 19.80
N LEU A 63 17.73 -9.20 18.53
CA LEU A 63 18.57 -9.69 17.44
C LEU A 63 19.67 -8.69 17.07
N ALA A 64 19.31 -7.42 16.90
CA ALA A 64 20.24 -6.34 16.62
C ALA A 64 19.59 -4.98 16.98
N PRO A 65 20.39 -3.95 17.30
CA PRO A 65 19.84 -2.60 17.47
C PRO A 65 19.20 -2.11 16.17
N ILE A 66 18.04 -1.47 16.27
CA ILE A 66 17.36 -0.79 15.16
C ILE A 66 17.65 0.72 15.31
N PRO A 67 18.20 1.41 14.30
CA PRO A 67 18.58 0.94 12.97
C PRO A 67 19.98 0.29 12.92
N SER A 68 20.18 -0.70 12.05
CA SER A 68 21.48 -1.34 11.77
C SER A 68 21.51 -1.94 10.35
N THR A 69 22.69 -2.38 9.89
CA THR A 69 22.86 -3.03 8.57
C THR A 69 22.09 -4.34 8.44
N VAL A 70 21.72 -4.97 9.57
CA VAL A 70 20.81 -6.12 9.62
C VAL A 70 19.41 -5.74 9.14
N TYR A 71 19.02 -4.47 9.30
CA TYR A 71 17.72 -3.92 8.91
C TYR A 71 17.88 -2.84 7.83
N PRO A 72 18.28 -3.19 6.59
CA PRO A 72 18.60 -2.22 5.54
C PRO A 72 17.41 -1.32 5.17
N PHE A 73 16.18 -1.83 5.27
CA PHE A 73 14.97 -1.03 5.06
C PHE A 73 14.91 0.17 6.01
N THR A 74 15.23 -0.03 7.30
CA THR A 74 15.19 1.06 8.30
C THR A 74 16.24 2.13 8.02
N LEU A 75 17.45 1.72 7.58
CA LEU A 75 18.53 2.65 7.24
C LEU A 75 18.20 3.56 6.05
N ILE A 76 17.49 3.05 5.05
CA ILE A 76 17.19 3.80 3.82
C ILE A 76 15.92 4.63 3.99
N TYR A 77 14.83 4.00 4.46
CA TYR A 77 13.52 4.61 4.41
C TYR A 77 13.21 5.50 5.60
N TRP A 78 13.69 5.18 6.82
CA TRP A 78 13.39 6.03 7.98
C TRP A 78 13.96 7.44 7.84
N PRO A 79 15.22 7.65 7.42
CA PRO A 79 15.72 9.01 7.17
C PRO A 79 14.92 9.72 6.09
N THR A 80 14.50 8.99 5.04
CA THR A 80 13.69 9.55 3.95
C THR A 80 12.34 10.07 4.46
N PHE A 81 11.64 9.27 5.29
CA PHE A 81 10.37 9.67 5.89
C PHE A 81 10.55 10.82 6.89
N MET A 82 11.55 10.72 7.78
CA MET A 82 11.87 11.79 8.73
C MET A 82 12.21 13.10 8.03
N MET A 83 12.94 13.04 6.91
CA MET A 83 13.27 14.24 6.14
C MET A 83 12.01 14.87 5.54
N ASN A 84 11.07 14.09 5.03
CA ASN A 84 9.78 14.59 4.55
C ASN A 84 9.01 15.29 5.69
N ASP A 85 8.89 14.65 6.85
CA ASP A 85 8.19 15.21 8.01
C ASP A 85 8.89 16.47 8.55
N ALA A 86 10.22 16.46 8.61
CA ALA A 86 11.02 17.59 9.07
C ALA A 86 10.86 18.80 8.15
N LEU A 87 10.78 18.61 6.83
CA LEU A 87 10.55 19.71 5.87
C LEU A 87 9.21 20.42 6.14
N PHE A 88 8.16 19.69 6.50
CA PHE A 88 6.87 20.26 6.89
C PHE A 88 6.93 20.91 8.28
N ALA A 89 7.50 20.22 9.28
CA ALA A 89 7.59 20.71 10.65
C ALA A 89 8.45 21.99 10.78
N THR A 90 9.52 22.09 9.98
CA THR A 90 10.40 23.28 9.92
C THR A 90 9.87 24.37 8.97
N ARG A 91 8.72 24.13 8.31
CA ARG A 91 8.10 25.04 7.33
C ARG A 91 9.01 25.39 6.14
N GLN A 92 9.95 24.52 5.81
CA GLN A 92 10.74 24.66 4.58
C GLN A 92 9.89 24.38 3.33
N VAL A 93 8.81 23.60 3.46
CA VAL A 93 7.78 23.48 2.43
C VAL A 93 6.85 24.69 2.51
N VAL A 94 7.07 25.66 1.63
CA VAL A 94 6.13 26.78 1.45
C VAL A 94 4.93 26.28 0.66
N ILE A 95 3.78 26.13 1.32
CA ILE A 95 2.51 25.85 0.66
C ILE A 95 2.09 27.13 -0.07
N ARG A 96 2.47 27.23 -1.34
CA ARG A 96 2.04 28.33 -2.21
C ARG A 96 0.61 28.05 -2.66
N SER A 97 -0.31 28.96 -2.32
CA SER A 97 -1.71 28.87 -2.74
C SER A 97 -1.85 28.74 -4.26
N SER A 98 -0.96 29.36 -5.03
CA SER A 98 -0.93 29.23 -6.50
C SER A 98 -0.68 27.80 -6.98
N ILE A 99 0.14 27.02 -6.29
CA ILE A 99 0.42 25.61 -6.65
C ILE A 99 -0.77 24.72 -6.28
N VAL A 100 -1.38 24.96 -5.11
CA VAL A 100 -2.57 24.22 -4.67
C VAL A 100 -3.76 24.50 -5.59
N CYS A 101 -4.01 25.77 -5.90
CA CYS A 101 -5.04 26.16 -6.86
C CYS A 101 -4.72 25.65 -8.27
N GLY A 102 -3.46 25.69 -8.69
CA GLY A 102 -3.02 25.11 -9.96
C GLY A 102 -3.32 23.60 -10.03
N GLY A 103 -3.03 22.86 -8.96
CA GLY A 103 -3.34 21.43 -8.86
C GLY A 103 -4.85 21.14 -8.86
N ALA A 104 -5.65 21.97 -8.20
CA ALA A 104 -7.11 21.85 -8.23
C ALA A 104 -7.67 22.12 -9.64
N VAL A 105 -7.13 23.12 -10.34
CA VAL A 105 -7.51 23.44 -11.73
C VAL A 105 -7.11 22.31 -12.67
N THR A 106 -5.89 21.77 -12.57
CA THR A 106 -5.46 20.66 -13.43
C THR A 106 -6.31 19.41 -13.18
N ALA A 107 -6.68 19.12 -11.93
CA ALA A 107 -7.61 18.03 -11.62
C ALA A 107 -9.00 18.26 -12.22
N ALA A 108 -9.54 19.48 -12.11
CA ALA A 108 -10.83 19.85 -12.70
C ALA A 108 -10.80 19.77 -14.25
N VAL A 109 -9.72 20.22 -14.88
CA VAL A 109 -9.51 20.12 -16.32
C VAL A 109 -9.42 18.67 -16.76
N ALA A 110 -8.66 17.82 -16.06
CA ALA A 110 -8.58 16.39 -16.35
C ALA A 110 -9.94 15.69 -16.21
N ALA A 111 -10.74 16.06 -15.20
CA ALA A 111 -12.10 15.55 -15.04
C ALA A 111 -13.04 15.98 -16.18
N CYS A 112 -12.97 17.26 -16.59
CA CYS A 112 -13.73 17.78 -17.72
C CYS A 112 -13.33 17.11 -19.04
N LEU A 113 -12.02 16.94 -19.27
CA LEU A 113 -11.52 16.18 -20.42
C LEU A 113 -12.08 14.76 -20.41
N GLY A 114 -12.07 14.07 -19.27
CA GLY A 114 -12.66 12.74 -19.17
C GLY A 114 -14.13 12.69 -19.54
N ALA A 115 -14.93 13.65 -19.08
CA ALA A 115 -16.36 13.72 -19.40
C ALA A 115 -16.63 14.05 -20.88
N VAL A 116 -15.75 14.80 -21.54
CA VAL A 116 -15.85 15.09 -22.98
C VAL A 116 -15.38 13.89 -23.80
N LEU A 117 -14.22 13.31 -23.48
CA LEU A 117 -13.67 12.16 -24.19
C LEU A 117 -14.55 10.92 -24.05
N SER A 118 -15.24 10.74 -22.91
CA SER A 118 -16.21 9.65 -22.74
C SER A 118 -17.40 9.78 -23.70
N LYS A 119 -17.79 10.99 -24.10
CA LYS A 119 -18.85 11.20 -25.11
C LYS A 119 -18.38 10.88 -26.53
N VAL A 120 -17.08 11.01 -26.80
CA VAL A 120 -16.45 10.68 -28.09
C VAL A 120 -16.10 9.18 -28.19
N GLY A 121 -16.30 8.41 -27.12
CA GLY A 121 -16.03 6.98 -27.07
C GLY A 121 -14.58 6.61 -26.77
N ILE A 122 -13.75 7.58 -26.35
CA ILE A 122 -12.35 7.33 -25.98
C ILE A 122 -12.29 6.95 -24.48
N PRO A 123 -11.76 5.77 -24.11
CA PRO A 123 -11.65 5.35 -22.72
C PRO A 123 -10.51 6.07 -21.99
N PHE A 124 -10.70 7.35 -21.68
CA PHE A 124 -9.80 8.13 -20.85
C PHE A 124 -10.24 8.07 -19.38
N SER A 125 -9.32 7.73 -18.47
CA SER A 125 -9.56 7.74 -17.02
C SER A 125 -8.84 8.92 -16.37
N PRO A 126 -9.56 9.98 -15.95
CA PRO A 126 -8.98 11.10 -15.21
C PRO A 126 -8.31 10.66 -13.92
N VAL A 127 -8.90 9.66 -13.25
CA VAL A 127 -8.38 9.13 -11.99
C VAL A 127 -7.01 8.51 -12.21
N ALA A 128 -6.87 7.62 -13.21
CA ALA A 128 -5.59 6.97 -13.51
C ALA A 128 -4.51 7.99 -13.88
N PHE A 129 -4.86 9.01 -14.68
CA PHE A 129 -3.96 10.07 -15.10
C PHE A 129 -3.43 10.88 -13.90
N ILE A 130 -4.33 11.33 -13.02
CA ILE A 130 -3.95 12.08 -11.82
C ILE A 130 -3.12 11.21 -10.88
N THR A 131 -3.56 9.97 -10.61
CA THR A 131 -2.84 9.05 -9.72
C THR A 131 -1.44 8.70 -10.23
N GLY A 132 -1.23 8.70 -11.56
CA GLY A 132 0.07 8.43 -12.17
C GLY A 132 1.16 9.41 -11.74
N PHE A 133 0.81 10.68 -11.48
CA PHE A 133 1.78 11.69 -11.01
C PHE A 133 2.25 11.45 -9.56
N PHE A 134 1.51 10.67 -8.78
CA PHE A 134 1.87 10.35 -7.40
C PHE A 134 2.68 9.06 -7.27
N LEU A 135 2.83 8.29 -8.35
CA LEU A 135 3.54 7.03 -8.35
C LEU A 135 4.98 7.22 -8.80
N LEU A 136 5.91 6.57 -8.10
CA LEU A 136 7.31 6.53 -8.52
C LEU A 136 7.44 5.78 -9.86
N PRO A 137 8.32 6.21 -10.77
CA PRO A 137 8.48 5.57 -12.09
C PRO A 137 8.68 4.05 -12.05
N PRO A 138 9.47 3.47 -11.12
CA PRO A 138 9.61 2.02 -11.03
C PRO A 138 8.27 1.30 -10.75
N SER A 139 7.42 1.86 -9.89
CA SER A 139 6.10 1.29 -9.58
C SER A 139 5.13 1.44 -10.75
N LEU A 140 5.21 2.56 -11.47
CA LEU A 140 4.38 2.80 -12.66
C LEU A 140 4.73 1.82 -13.80
N ILE A 141 6.03 1.65 -14.08
CA ILE A 141 6.52 0.77 -15.14
C ILE A 141 6.17 -0.68 -14.83
N THR A 142 6.35 -1.14 -13.59
CA THR A 142 5.99 -2.52 -13.19
C THR A 142 4.49 -2.76 -13.27
N THR A 143 3.67 -1.79 -12.85
CA THR A 143 2.21 -1.87 -12.98
C THR A 143 1.77 -1.88 -14.45
N PHE A 144 2.41 -1.06 -15.29
CA PHE A 144 2.15 -1.04 -16.73
C PHE A 144 2.52 -2.37 -17.39
N LEU A 145 3.70 -2.93 -17.09
CA LEU A 145 4.14 -4.23 -17.57
C LEU A 145 3.20 -5.35 -17.11
N GLY A 146 2.80 -5.35 -15.83
CA GLY A 146 1.84 -6.31 -15.30
C GLY A 146 0.48 -6.23 -15.99
N SER A 147 -0.01 -5.00 -16.25
CA SER A 147 -1.25 -4.78 -17.01
C SER A 147 -1.12 -5.21 -18.46
N LEU A 148 0.02 -4.96 -19.10
CA LEU A 148 0.29 -5.39 -20.48
C LEU A 148 0.29 -6.92 -20.57
N ILE A 149 1.01 -7.60 -19.69
CA ILE A 149 1.05 -9.06 -19.65
C ILE A 149 -0.34 -9.63 -19.35
N GLY A 150 -1.02 -9.11 -18.34
CA GLY A 150 -2.35 -9.59 -17.92
C GLY A 150 -3.43 -9.36 -18.98
N ASN A 151 -3.45 -8.19 -19.62
CA ASN A 151 -4.51 -7.84 -20.57
C ASN A 151 -4.21 -8.22 -22.02
N TYR A 152 -2.93 -8.34 -22.42
CA TYR A 152 -2.55 -8.65 -23.80
C TYR A 152 -2.10 -10.10 -23.97
N ALA A 153 -1.21 -10.61 -23.10
CA ALA A 153 -0.70 -11.97 -23.25
C ALA A 153 -1.68 -13.00 -22.67
N MET A 154 -2.07 -12.84 -21.40
CA MET A 154 -2.92 -13.83 -20.71
C MET A 154 -4.33 -13.90 -21.29
N SER A 155 -4.87 -12.78 -21.75
CA SER A 155 -6.17 -12.75 -22.43
C SER A 155 -6.18 -13.49 -23.77
N ARG A 156 -5.03 -13.54 -24.48
CA ARG A 156 -4.88 -14.29 -25.74
C ARG A 156 -4.64 -15.78 -25.53
N VAL A 157 -3.94 -16.15 -24.46
CA VAL A 157 -3.62 -17.56 -24.19
C VAL A 157 -4.80 -18.30 -23.57
N MET A 158 -5.50 -17.72 -22.59
CA MET A 158 -6.58 -18.39 -21.86
C MET A 158 -8.00 -18.00 -22.31
N GLY A 159 -8.12 -17.00 -23.20
CA GLY A 159 -9.39 -16.38 -23.52
C GLY A 159 -9.81 -15.35 -22.47
N ARG A 160 -10.44 -14.26 -22.93
CA ARG A 160 -10.72 -13.07 -22.09
C ARG A 160 -11.70 -13.35 -20.94
N GLU A 161 -12.68 -14.21 -21.18
CA GLU A 161 -13.71 -14.58 -20.21
C GLU A 161 -13.13 -15.41 -19.06
N ARG A 162 -12.46 -16.51 -19.40
CA ARG A 162 -11.77 -17.37 -18.43
C ARG A 162 -10.68 -16.65 -17.64
N TRP A 163 -9.94 -15.75 -18.28
CA TRP A 163 -8.96 -14.91 -17.58
C TRP A 163 -9.61 -13.98 -16.56
N ASN A 164 -10.75 -13.36 -16.89
CA ASN A 164 -11.45 -12.46 -15.96
C ASN A 164 -11.97 -13.18 -14.71
N GLU A 165 -12.36 -14.44 -14.83
CA GLU A 165 -12.80 -15.28 -13.71
C GLU A 165 -11.62 -15.70 -12.82
N VAL A 166 -10.51 -16.15 -13.43
CA VAL A 166 -9.39 -16.76 -12.69
C VAL A 166 -8.40 -15.73 -12.14
N ARG A 167 -8.26 -14.55 -12.75
CA ARG A 167 -7.27 -13.53 -12.34
C ARG A 167 -7.36 -13.15 -10.86
N GLY A 168 -8.56 -13.08 -10.30
CA GLY A 168 -8.77 -12.72 -8.90
C GLY A 168 -8.20 -13.78 -7.96
N ILE A 169 -8.36 -15.05 -8.31
CA ILE A 169 -7.85 -16.20 -7.55
C ILE A 169 -6.32 -16.23 -7.60
N ILE A 170 -5.71 -15.97 -8.76
CA ILE A 170 -4.25 -15.91 -8.91
C ILE A 170 -3.65 -14.81 -8.03
N VAL A 171 -4.25 -13.62 -8.07
CA VAL A 171 -3.79 -12.49 -7.25
C VAL A 171 -3.94 -12.80 -5.76
N ALA A 172 -5.07 -13.35 -5.34
CA ALA A 172 -5.28 -13.77 -3.96
C ALA A 172 -4.25 -14.83 -3.51
N GLY A 173 -3.99 -15.84 -4.35
CA GLY A 173 -2.99 -16.88 -4.10
C GLY A 173 -1.57 -16.32 -3.99
N TYR A 174 -1.20 -15.36 -4.82
CA TYR A 174 0.10 -14.68 -4.74
C TYR A 174 0.26 -13.91 -3.42
N PHE A 175 -0.74 -13.14 -3.00
CA PHE A 175 -0.68 -12.40 -1.73
C PHE A 175 -0.59 -13.33 -0.52
N VAL A 176 -1.39 -14.41 -0.49
CA VAL A 176 -1.35 -15.39 0.59
C VAL A 176 -0.01 -16.13 0.61
N GLY A 177 0.45 -16.61 -0.54
CA GLY A 177 1.70 -17.37 -0.66
C GLY A 177 2.94 -16.54 -0.30
N SER A 178 3.02 -15.31 -0.82
CA SER A 178 4.14 -14.40 -0.49
C SER A 178 4.20 -14.08 0.99
N SER A 179 3.05 -13.82 1.63
CA SER A 179 2.98 -13.56 3.07
C SER A 179 3.44 -14.76 3.90
N LEU A 180 3.03 -15.97 3.51
CA LEU A 180 3.43 -17.21 4.19
C LEU A 180 4.94 -17.46 4.08
N VAL A 181 5.50 -17.33 2.87
CA VAL A 181 6.94 -17.52 2.61
C VAL A 181 7.78 -16.51 3.37
N ILE A 182 7.35 -15.24 3.41
CA ILE A 182 8.04 -14.19 4.18
C ILE A 182 7.98 -14.52 5.68
N GLY A 183 6.81 -14.91 6.21
CA GLY A 183 6.67 -15.27 7.62
C GLY A 183 7.53 -16.47 8.02
N MET A 184 7.57 -17.51 7.19
CA MET A 184 8.43 -18.68 7.40
C MET A 184 9.91 -18.32 7.30
N GLY A 185 10.30 -17.55 6.29
CA GLY A 185 11.68 -17.09 6.12
C GLY A 185 12.17 -16.26 7.29
N LEU A 186 11.34 -15.36 7.81
CA LEU A 186 11.64 -14.60 9.03
C LEU A 186 11.79 -15.51 10.24
N SER A 187 10.89 -16.48 10.42
CA SER A 187 10.95 -17.43 11.53
C SER A 187 12.22 -18.27 11.51
N ILE A 188 12.60 -18.80 10.33
CA ILE A 188 13.83 -19.57 10.14
C ILE A 188 15.06 -18.69 10.41
N THR A 189 15.06 -17.45 9.91
CA THR A 189 16.17 -16.49 10.13
C THR A 189 16.32 -16.17 11.62
N LEU A 190 15.22 -15.96 12.34
CA LEU A 190 15.24 -15.71 13.78
C LEU A 190 15.78 -16.92 14.54
N LEU A 191 15.34 -18.14 14.20
CA LEU A 191 15.84 -19.38 14.79
C LEU A 191 17.35 -19.53 14.54
N ALA A 192 17.80 -19.38 13.30
CA ALA A 192 19.21 -19.51 12.92
C ALA A 192 20.14 -18.49 13.58
N ARG A 193 19.62 -17.29 13.91
CA ARG A 193 20.39 -16.26 14.62
C ARG A 193 20.31 -16.40 16.13
N SER A 194 19.21 -16.93 16.67
CA SER A 194 19.06 -17.21 18.11
C SER A 194 20.06 -18.25 18.61
N THR A 195 20.36 -19.27 17.79
CA THR A 195 21.39 -20.28 18.09
C THR A 195 22.82 -19.73 18.07
N TRP A 196 23.06 -18.59 17.39
CA TRP A 196 24.37 -17.95 17.32
C TRP A 196 24.67 -17.03 18.53
N ILE A 197 23.66 -16.69 19.34
CA ILE A 197 23.82 -15.86 20.56
C ILE A 197 24.16 -16.73 21.79
N TRP A 198 24.78 -17.89 21.58
CA TRP A 198 25.30 -18.72 22.66
C TRP A 198 26.82 -18.60 22.77
N PRO A 199 27.38 -17.55 23.42
CA PRO A 199 28.80 -17.48 23.72
C PRO A 199 29.11 -18.06 25.12
N TRP A 200 28.52 -19.20 25.50
CA TRP A 200 28.92 -20.07 26.62
C TRP A 200 28.18 -21.41 26.58
#